data_AF-A0A7K1SJR3-F1
#
_entry.id   AF-A0A7K1SJR3-F1
#
_cell.length_a   1.000
_cell.length_b   1.000
_cell.length_c   1.000
_cell.angle_alpha   90.00
_cell.angle_beta   90.00
_cell.angle_gamma   90.00
#
_symmetry.space_group_name_H-M   'P 1'
#
loop_
_entity.id
_entity.type
_entity.pdbx_description
1 polymer ?
#
loop_
_entity_poly.entity_id
_entity_poly.type
_entity_poly.pdbx_seq_one_letter_code
_entity_poly.pdbx_strand_id
1 'polypeptide(L)' 'MKANRFSEAQIVAILKQQQNGQTVVQIAREHGIREATFYN' A
#
# COMPACT_ATOMS: atom_id res chain seq x y z
N MET A 1 -4.87 -7.06 0.06
CA MET A 1 -4.13 -6.94 1.34
C MET A 1 -4.75 -7.90 2.34
N LYS A 2 -4.00 -8.88 2.89
CA LYS A 2 -4.57 -9.69 3.99
C LYS A 2 -4.86 -8.73 5.14
N ALA A 3 -6.14 -8.58 5.51
CA ALA A 3 -6.62 -7.69 6.57
C ALA A 3 -5.89 -7.87 7.92
N ASN A 4 -5.17 -8.97 8.10
CA ASN A 4 -4.40 -9.27 9.30
C ASN A 4 -2.96 -8.68 9.31
N ARG A 5 -2.43 -8.19 8.19
CA ARG A 5 -1.05 -7.68 8.09
C ARG A 5 -0.96 -6.16 8.17
N PHE A 6 -2.04 -5.45 7.85
CA PHE A 6 -2.14 -3.99 7.92
C PHE A 6 -3.45 -3.61 8.60
N SER A 7 -3.43 -2.61 9.47
CA SER A 7 -4.66 -2.02 10.00
C SER A 7 -5.36 -1.17 8.93
N GLU A 8 -6.68 -0.96 9.06
CA GLU A 8 -7.42 -0.07 8.14
C GLU A 8 -6.77 1.32 8.01
N ALA A 9 -6.28 1.88 9.12
CA ALA A 9 -5.59 3.16 9.12
C ALA A 9 -4.32 3.14 8.23
N GLN A 10 -3.55 2.05 8.28
CA GLN A 10 -2.36 1.87 7.43
C GLN A 10 -2.75 1.73 5.96
N ILE A 11 -3.83 1.00 5.66
CA ILE A 11 -4.35 0.86 4.29
C ILE A 11 -4.74 2.23 3.72
N VAL A 12 -5.47 3.03 4.49
CA VAL A 12 -5.86 4.39 4.07
C VAL A 12 -4.63 5.29 3.85
N ALA A 13 -3.62 5.20 4.72
CA ALA A 13 -2.38 5.96 4.55
C ALA A 13 -1.64 5.57 3.25
N ILE A 14 -1.55 4.28 2.97
CA ILE A 14 -0.93 3.75 1.75
C ILE A 14 -1.69 4.21 0.49
N LEU A 15 -3.02 4.22 0.51
CA LEU A 15 -3.82 4.72 -0.62
C LEU A 15 -3.63 6.23 -0.84
N LYS A 16 -3.50 7.01 0.24
CA LYS A 16 -3.18 8.45 0.15
C LYS A 16 -1.80 8.72 -0.44
N GLN A 17 -0.81 7.86 -0.19
CA GLN A 17 0.52 7.99 -0.82
C GLN A 17 0.42 7.96 -2.35
N GLN A 18 -0.40 7.05 -2.90
CA GLN A 18 -0.66 6.99 -4.34
C GLN A 18 -1.40 8.25 -4.84
N GLN A 19 -2.39 8.74 -4.10
CA GLN A 19 -3.11 9.99 -4.44
C GLN A 19 -2.19 11.22 -4.44
N ASN A 20 -1.15 11.22 -3.60
CA ASN A 20 -0.14 12.26 -3.57
C ASN A 20 0.92 12.13 -4.68
N GLY A 21 0.75 11.18 -5.61
CA GLY A 21 1.61 11.02 -6.79
C GLY A 21 2.74 10.01 -6.63
N GLN A 22 2.80 9.24 -5.53
CA GLN A 22 3.75 8.13 -5.44
C GLN A 22 3.34 6.98 -6.35
N THR A 23 4.32 6.35 -6.99
CA THR A 23 4.07 5.17 -7.81
C THR A 23 3.82 3.94 -6.93
N VAL A 24 2.98 3.02 -7.41
CA VAL A 24 2.70 1.76 -6.70
C VAL A 24 3.98 0.95 -6.47
N VAL A 25 4.95 1.02 -7.40
CA VAL A 25 6.28 0.41 -7.26
C VAL A 25 7.02 0.95 -6.03
N GLN A 26 7.02 2.26 -5.80
CA GLN A 26 7.67 2.89 -4.65
C GLN A 26 6.99 2.47 -3.35
N ILE A 27 5.66 2.56 -3.31
CA ILE A 27 4.84 2.16 -2.16
C ILE A 27 5.09 0.68 -1.82
N ALA A 28 5.13 -0.19 -2.84
CA ALA A 28 5.37 -1.61 -2.65
C ALA A 28 6.75 -1.89 -2.02
N ARG A 29 7.78 -1.16 -2.45
CA ARG A 29 9.13 -1.25 -1.88
C ARG A 29 9.19 -0.69 -0.45
N GLU A 30 8.57 0.46 -0.20
CA GLU A 30 8.53 1.12 1.12
C GLU A 30 7.89 0.22 2.18
N HIS A 31 6.77 -0.42 1.85
CA HIS A 31 6.01 -1.25 2.79
C HIS A 31 6.39 -2.74 2.74
N GLY A 32 7.40 -3.12 1.95
CA GLY A 32 7.85 -4.52 1.83
C GLY A 32 6.74 -5.46 1.34
N ILE A 33 5.92 -4.99 0.40
CA ILE A 33 4.84 -5.75 -0.22
C ILE A 33 5.11 -5.94 -1.71
N ARG A 34 4.45 -6.93 -2.31
CA ARG A 34 4.44 -7.09 -3.76
C ARG A 34 3.42 -6.12 -4.35
N GLU A 35 3.65 -5.61 -5.55
CA GLU A 35 2.69 -4.73 -6.24
C GLU A 35 1.31 -5.38 -6.37
N ALA A 36 1.25 -6.68 -6.66
CA ALA A 36 -0.01 -7.44 -6.67
C ALA A 36 -0.79 -7.39 -5.34
N THR A 37 -0.12 -7.13 -4.21
CA THR A 37 -0.79 -6.99 -2.90
C THR A 37 -1.54 -5.66 -2.77
N PHE A 38 -1.13 -4.64 -3.52
CA PHE A 38 -1.78 -3.32 -3.54
C PHE A 38 -3.12 -3.34 -4.29
N TYR A 39 -3.30 -4.26 -5.24
CA TYR A 39 -4.51 -4.41 -6.06
C TYR A 39 -5.46 -5.52 -5.59
N ASN A 40 -5.07 -6.27 -4.56
CA ASN A 40 -5.84 -7.34 -3.94
C ASN A 40 -6.35 -6.90 -2.56
#